data_AF-R6BBA8-F1
#
_entry.id   AF-R6BBA8-F1
#
_cell.length_a   1.000
_cell.length_b   1.000
_cell.length_c   1.000
_cell.angle_alpha   90.00
_cell.angle_beta   90.00
_cell.angle_gamma   90.00
#
_symmetry.space_group_name_H-M   'P 1'
#
loop_
_entity.id
_entity.type
_entity.pdbx_description
1 polymer ?
#
loop_
_entity_poly.entity_id
_entity_poly.type
_entity_poly.pdbx_seq_one_letter_code
_entity_poly.pdbx_strand_id
1 'polypeptide(L)'
;MKDIGQLMREKREAWELALERYQQLLALEATGNIKSPPMSGMPSGGGDGDKTYKLLDDIERARQRAASLRKDYMLARNVLLARLRREFKDPRDFKIIWQYVVEGESAQNVSRWNDTSVNNVYKLKSKYKKVLEAEKYL
;
A
#
# COMPACT_ATOMS: atom_id res chain seq x y z
N MET A 1 -7.22 -0.22 -21.12
CA MET A 1 -6.45 -1.08 -20.18
C MET A 1 -5.60 -0.20 -19.30
N LYS A 2 -5.59 -0.45 -17.98
CA LYS A 2 -4.70 0.23 -17.02
C LYS A 2 -3.29 -0.35 -17.15
N ASP A 3 -2.25 0.48 -17.04
CA ASP A 3 -0.87 -0.04 -16.99
C ASP A 3 -0.54 -0.59 -15.59
N ILE A 4 0.49 -1.46 -15.50
CA ILE A 4 0.89 -2.12 -14.25
C ILE A 4 1.31 -1.12 -13.15
N GLY A 5 1.82 0.06 -13.53
CA GLY A 5 2.15 1.12 -12.59
C GLY A 5 0.91 1.78 -11.98
N GLN A 6 -0.14 2.00 -12.79
CA GLN A 6 -1.44 2.44 -12.29
C GLN A 6 -2.08 1.39 -11.37
N LEU A 7 -2.07 0.11 -11.76
CA LEU A 7 -2.59 -0.97 -10.92
C LEU A 7 -1.87 -1.03 -9.56
N MET A 8 -0.55 -0.88 -9.54
CA MET A 8 0.23 -0.88 -8.31
C MET A 8 -0.16 0.27 -7.37
N ARG A 9 -0.36 1.49 -7.90
CA ARG A 9 -0.83 2.64 -7.10
C ARG A 9 -2.22 2.40 -6.51
N GLU A 10 -3.17 1.92 -7.30
CA GLU A 10 -4.52 1.61 -6.83
C GLU A 10 -4.52 0.53 -5.73
N LYS A 11 -3.69 -0.51 -5.89
CA LYS A 11 -3.53 -1.55 -4.86
C LYS A 11 -2.86 -1.01 -3.60
N ARG A 12 -1.90 -0.09 -3.73
CA ARG A 12 -1.27 0.59 -2.59
C ARG A 12 -2.28 1.44 -1.82
N GLU A 13 -3.02 2.31 -2.51
CA GLU A 13 -4.04 3.18 -1.90
C GLU A 13 -5.11 2.35 -1.18
N ALA A 14 -5.60 1.28 -1.82
CA ALA A 14 -6.57 0.38 -1.19
C ALA A 14 -6.00 -0.30 0.08
N TRP A 15 -4.73 -0.69 0.06
CA TRP A 15 -4.06 -1.24 1.23
C TRP A 15 -3.88 -0.21 2.34
N GLU A 16 -3.46 1.01 2.01
CA GLU A 16 -3.26 2.10 2.99
C GLU A 16 -4.55 2.50 3.68
N LEU A 17 -5.66 2.64 2.93
CA LEU A 17 -6.99 2.89 3.49
C LEU A 17 -7.46 1.75 4.41
N ALA A 18 -7.21 0.50 4.04
CA ALA A 18 -7.56 -0.65 4.88
C ALA A 18 -6.70 -0.70 6.15
N LEU A 19 -5.42 -0.32 6.05
CA LEU A 19 -4.50 -0.24 7.18
C LEU A 19 -4.91 0.87 8.15
N GLU A 20 -5.26 2.05 7.63
CA GLU A 20 -5.77 3.17 8.42
C GLU A 20 -7.04 2.76 9.19
N ARG A 21 -7.99 2.10 8.51
CA ARG A 21 -9.20 1.59 9.17
C ARG A 21 -8.88 0.61 10.30
N TYR A 22 -7.94 -0.30 10.09
CA TYR A 22 -7.49 -1.23 11.13
C TYR A 22 -6.85 -0.50 12.31
N GLN A 23 -6.00 0.51 12.06
CA GLN A 23 -5.38 1.33 13.10
C GLN A 23 -6.42 2.14 13.90
N GLN A 24 -7.44 2.69 13.24
CA GLN A 24 -8.55 3.37 13.91
C GLN A 24 -9.31 2.42 14.85
N LEU A 25 -9.57 1.18 14.44
CA LEU A 25 -10.24 0.19 15.30
C LEU A 25 -9.37 -0.23 16.49
N LEU A 26 -8.06 -0.39 16.31
CA LEU A 26 -7.12 -0.61 17.42
C LEU A 26 -7.10 0.58 18.40
N ALA A 27 -7.13 1.81 17.89
CA ALA A 27 -7.20 2.99 18.76
C ALA A 27 -8.51 3.07 19.56
N LEU A 28 -9.64 2.66 18.97
CA LEU A 28 -10.92 2.56 19.68
C LEU A 28 -10.91 1.49 20.78
N GLU A 29 -10.21 0.38 20.57
CA GLU A 29 -9.99 -0.64 21.61
C GLU A 29 -9.10 -0.10 22.74
N ALA A 30 -7.97 0.53 22.38
CA ALA A 30 -7.00 1.07 23.34
C ALA A 30 -7.53 2.23 24.19
N THR A 31 -8.45 3.05 23.66
CA THR A 31 -9.05 4.18 24.40
C THR A 31 -10.09 3.76 25.45
N GLY A 32 -10.32 2.46 25.64
CA GLY A 32 -11.09 1.97 26.78
C GLY A 32 -12.60 2.24 26.69
N ASN A 33 -13.14 2.47 25.48
CA ASN A 33 -14.59 2.37 25.26
C ASN A 33 -15.10 0.91 25.33
N ILE A 34 -14.24 0.00 25.79
CA ILE A 34 -14.52 -1.38 26.15
C ILE A 34 -14.34 -1.50 27.67
N LYS A 35 -15.37 -1.19 28.45
CA LYS A 35 -15.43 -1.68 29.84
C LYS A 35 -15.59 -3.20 29.76
N SER A 36 -14.51 -3.93 30.00
CA SER A 36 -14.59 -5.37 30.25
C SER A 36 -15.55 -5.59 31.44
N PRO A 37 -16.60 -6.41 31.32
CA PRO A 37 -17.49 -6.65 32.45
C PRO A 37 -16.71 -7.44 33.53
N PRO A 38 -16.92 -7.16 34.82
CA PRO A 38 -16.43 -8.04 35.86
C PRO A 38 -17.09 -9.41 35.68
N MET A 39 -16.29 -10.46 35.43
CA MET A 39 -16.77 -11.84 35.49
C MET A 39 -17.15 -12.17 36.92
N SER A 40 -18.42 -12.02 37.29
CA SER A 40 -19.06 -12.66 38.45
C SER A 40 -20.59 -12.49 38.39
N GLY A 41 -21.30 -13.54 37.93
CA GLY A 41 -22.74 -13.73 38.16
C GLY A 41 -23.71 -13.07 37.17
N MET A 42 -24.61 -13.88 36.58
CA MET A 42 -25.76 -13.58 35.70
C MET A 42 -26.66 -12.40 36.16
N PRO A 43 -27.58 -11.79 35.34
CA PRO A 43 -28.22 -12.30 34.11
C PRO A 43 -28.29 -11.33 32.90
N SER A 44 -28.84 -11.84 31.79
CA SER A 44 -29.07 -11.22 30.47
C SER A 44 -29.39 -9.71 30.45
N GLY A 45 -28.58 -8.97 29.69
CA GLY A 45 -28.88 -7.62 29.19
C GLY A 45 -27.95 -7.28 28.02
N GLY A 46 -28.48 -7.22 26.79
CA GLY A 46 -27.74 -7.04 25.53
C GLY A 46 -27.15 -5.64 25.30
N GLY A 47 -26.39 -5.11 26.26
CA GLY A 47 -25.93 -3.72 26.26
C GLY A 47 -24.49 -3.52 25.76
N ASP A 48 -23.51 -4.17 26.38
CA ASP A 48 -22.08 -3.82 26.20
C ASP A 48 -21.14 -4.98 25.88
N GLY A 49 -21.46 -6.21 26.31
CA GLY A 49 -20.72 -7.40 25.88
C GLY A 49 -20.84 -7.65 24.37
N ASP A 50 -22.05 -7.51 23.83
CA ASP A 50 -22.33 -7.67 22.38
C ASP A 50 -21.59 -6.62 21.53
N LYS A 51 -21.42 -5.39 22.02
CA LYS A 51 -20.64 -4.34 21.35
C LYS A 51 -19.14 -4.64 21.35
N THR A 52 -18.64 -5.21 22.45
CA THR A 52 -17.23 -5.61 22.60
C THR A 52 -16.89 -6.74 21.64
N TYR A 53 -17.71 -7.78 21.57
CA TYR A 53 -17.49 -8.90 20.63
C TYR A 53 -17.57 -8.44 19.17
N LYS A 54 -18.49 -7.52 18.84
CA LYS A 54 -18.58 -6.92 17.50
C LYS A 54 -17.32 -6.12 17.14
N LEU A 55 -16.79 -5.31 18.06
CA LEU A 55 -15.56 -4.56 17.82
C LEU A 55 -14.35 -5.49 17.58
N LEU A 56 -14.24 -6.58 18.34
CA LEU A 56 -13.17 -7.58 18.14
C LEU A 56 -13.28 -8.29 16.78
N ASP A 57 -14.49 -8.66 16.36
CA ASP A 57 -14.74 -9.25 15.03
C ASP A 57 -14.41 -8.24 13.90
N ASP A 58 -14.79 -6.97 14.06
CA ASP A 58 -14.46 -5.90 13.11
C ASP A 58 -12.94 -5.67 13.01
N ILE A 59 -12.21 -5.72 14.13
CA ILE A 59 -10.73 -5.63 14.15
C ILE A 59 -10.12 -6.79 13.36
N GLU A 60 -10.56 -8.03 13.59
CA GLU A 60 -10.01 -9.19 12.90
C GLU A 60 -10.34 -9.16 11.39
N ARG A 61 -11.57 -8.78 11.02
CA ARG A 61 -11.94 -8.58 9.60
C ARG A 61 -11.11 -7.48 8.93
N ALA A 62 -10.91 -6.35 9.61
CA ALA A 62 -10.09 -5.25 9.10
C ALA A 62 -8.63 -5.69 8.93
N ARG A 63 -8.07 -6.44 9.89
CA ARG A 63 -6.73 -7.03 9.83
C ARG A 63 -6.58 -7.96 8.63
N GLN A 64 -7.52 -8.91 8.46
CA GLN A 64 -7.50 -9.87 7.36
C GLN A 64 -7.60 -9.16 6.00
N ARG A 65 -8.48 -8.15 5.89
CA ARG A 65 -8.60 -7.33 4.68
C ARG A 65 -7.32 -6.58 4.36
N ALA A 66 -6.72 -5.90 5.34
CA ALA A 66 -5.44 -5.20 5.16
C ALA A 66 -4.33 -6.18 4.76
N ALA A 67 -4.27 -7.36 5.36
CA ALA A 67 -3.30 -8.39 5.01
C ALA A 67 -3.48 -8.92 3.57
N SER A 68 -4.73 -9.15 3.14
CA SER A 68 -5.02 -9.59 1.77
C SER A 68 -4.64 -8.52 0.74
N LEU A 69 -5.04 -7.26 0.98
CA LEU A 69 -4.70 -6.15 0.07
C LEU A 69 -3.20 -5.88 0.03
N ARG A 70 -2.49 -6.08 1.15
CA ARG A 70 -1.02 -6.04 1.18
C ARG A 70 -0.40 -7.10 0.26
N LYS A 71 -0.93 -8.33 0.25
CA LYS A 71 -0.43 -9.39 -0.64
C LYS A 71 -0.62 -9.01 -2.12
N ASP A 72 -1.80 -8.50 -2.48
CA ASP A 72 -2.07 -8.01 -3.84
C ASP A 72 -1.13 -6.88 -4.27
N TYR A 73 -0.93 -5.89 -3.39
CA TYR A 73 0.01 -4.80 -3.61
C TYR A 73 1.44 -5.31 -3.80
N MET A 74 1.90 -6.22 -2.94
CA MET A 74 3.23 -6.82 -3.04
C MET A 74 3.42 -7.62 -4.33
N LEU A 75 2.39 -8.33 -4.79
CA LEU A 75 2.43 -9.05 -6.06
C LEU A 75 2.58 -8.07 -7.23
N ALA A 76 1.73 -7.04 -7.31
CA ALA A 76 1.81 -6.01 -8.35
C ALA A 76 3.18 -5.30 -8.35
N ARG A 77 3.70 -4.98 -7.15
CA ARG A 77 5.02 -4.38 -6.96
C ARG A 77 6.14 -5.29 -7.45
N ASN A 78 6.09 -6.59 -7.16
CA ASN A 78 7.13 -7.54 -7.55
C ASN A 78 7.13 -7.78 -9.07
N VAL A 79 5.96 -7.83 -9.71
CA VAL A 79 5.85 -7.93 -11.16
C VAL A 79 6.47 -6.69 -11.83
N LEU A 80 6.12 -5.49 -11.36
CA LEU A 80 6.71 -4.25 -11.85
C LEU A 80 8.23 -4.22 -11.66
N LEU A 81 8.72 -4.63 -10.48
CA LEU A 81 10.14 -4.69 -10.16
C LEU A 81 10.90 -5.64 -11.08
N ALA A 82 10.37 -6.83 -11.36
CA ALA A 82 10.97 -7.77 -12.30
C ALA A 82 11.06 -7.21 -13.72
N ARG A 83 10.01 -6.52 -14.18
CA ARG A 83 9.98 -5.87 -15.51
C ARG A 83 10.99 -4.73 -15.62
N LEU A 84 11.01 -3.84 -14.63
CA LEU A 84 11.95 -2.73 -14.58
C LEU A 84 13.41 -3.21 -14.58
N ARG A 85 13.73 -4.26 -13.83
CA ARG A 85 15.08 -4.85 -13.82
C ARG A 85 15.50 -5.42 -15.17
N ARG A 86 14.55 -5.88 -16.00
CA ARG A 86 14.85 -6.37 -17.35
C ARG A 86 15.23 -5.22 -18.30
N GLU A 87 14.57 -4.08 -18.18
CA GLU A 87 14.77 -2.92 -19.06
C GLU A 87 15.90 -1.98 -18.61
N PHE A 88 15.98 -1.72 -17.32
CA PHE A 88 16.95 -0.82 -16.69
C PHE A 88 18.08 -1.65 -16.08
N LYS A 89 19.03 -2.03 -16.94
CA LYS A 89 20.20 -2.84 -16.56
C LYS A 89 21.17 -2.10 -15.65
N ASP A 90 21.25 -0.77 -15.77
CA ASP A 90 22.04 0.06 -14.86
C ASP A 90 21.30 0.20 -13.51
N PRO A 91 21.90 -0.25 -12.40
CA PRO A 91 21.30 -0.11 -11.06
C PRO A 91 20.96 1.33 -10.68
N ARG A 92 21.72 2.33 -11.16
CA ARG A 92 21.48 3.74 -10.90
C ARG A 92 20.23 4.23 -11.63
N ASP A 93 20.07 3.88 -12.90
CA ASP A 93 18.87 4.22 -13.67
C ASP A 93 17.62 3.55 -13.10
N PHE A 94 17.73 2.28 -12.69
CA PHE A 94 16.65 1.58 -11.99
C PHE A 94 16.26 2.32 -10.71
N LYS A 95 17.23 2.69 -9.87
CA LYS A 95 16.98 3.42 -8.62
C LYS A 95 16.28 4.75 -8.89
N ILE A 96 16.74 5.53 -9.87
CA ILE A 96 16.15 6.81 -10.24
C ILE A 96 14.68 6.65 -10.64
N ILE A 97 14.36 5.65 -11.47
CA ILE A 97 12.98 5.41 -11.91
C ILE A 97 12.11 4.82 -10.82
N TRP A 98 12.67 3.98 -9.96
CA TRP A 98 11.96 3.49 -8.80
C TRP A 98 11.51 4.65 -7.89
N GLN A 99 12.42 5.54 -7.52
CA GLN A 99 12.10 6.67 -6.65
C GLN A 99 11.08 7.62 -7.31
N TYR A 100 11.30 7.97 -8.58
CA TYR A 100 10.44 8.93 -9.27
C TYR A 100 9.05 8.39 -9.60
N VAL A 101 8.95 7.15 -10.10
CA VAL A 101 7.69 6.60 -10.62
C VAL A 101 6.94 5.77 -9.59
N VAL A 102 7.67 5.01 -8.77
CA VAL A 102 7.07 4.06 -7.82
C VAL A 102 6.87 4.70 -6.45
N GLU A 103 7.87 5.42 -5.95
CA GLU A 103 7.78 6.09 -4.65
C GLU A 103 7.09 7.47 -4.76
N GLY A 104 6.94 8.00 -5.98
CA GLY A 104 6.23 9.24 -6.25
C GLY A 104 7.01 10.50 -5.89
N GLU A 105 8.34 10.39 -5.81
CA GLU A 105 9.22 11.51 -5.47
C GLU A 105 9.28 12.57 -6.57
N SER A 106 9.57 13.82 -6.18
CA SER A 106 9.77 14.91 -7.14
C SER A 106 11.04 14.69 -7.96
N ALA A 107 11.04 15.16 -9.21
CA ALA A 107 12.22 15.06 -10.06
C ALA A 107 13.43 15.82 -9.48
N GLN A 108 13.18 16.90 -8.73
CA GLN A 108 14.19 17.69 -8.02
C GLN A 108 14.85 16.88 -6.88
N ASN A 109 14.06 16.20 -6.05
CA ASN A 109 14.60 15.35 -4.98
C ASN A 109 15.42 14.19 -5.54
N VAL A 110 14.87 13.49 -6.54
CA VAL A 110 15.53 12.36 -7.18
C VAL A 110 16.83 12.79 -7.86
N SER A 111 16.82 13.94 -8.53
CA SER A 111 18.01 14.54 -9.15
C SER A 111 19.10 14.80 -8.11
N ARG A 112 18.75 15.43 -6.98
CA ARG A 112 19.67 15.76 -5.90
C ARG A 112 20.24 14.52 -5.20
N TRP A 113 19.41 13.53 -4.86
CA TRP A 113 19.84 12.34 -4.11
C TRP A 113 20.66 11.35 -4.94
N ASN A 114 20.58 11.42 -6.26
CA ASN A 114 21.28 10.51 -7.15
C ASN A 114 22.34 11.21 -8.00
N ASP A 115 22.68 12.46 -7.69
CA ASP A 115 23.70 13.24 -8.40
C ASP A 115 23.52 13.17 -9.94
N THR A 116 22.30 13.45 -10.40
CA THR A 116 21.91 13.39 -11.81
C THR A 116 21.14 14.65 -12.17
N SER A 117 20.98 14.96 -13.46
CA SER A 117 20.12 16.08 -13.88
C SER A 117 18.64 15.70 -13.86
N VAL A 118 17.77 16.69 -13.59
CA VAL A 118 16.31 16.58 -13.76
C VAL A 118 15.95 16.11 -15.18
N ASN A 119 16.69 16.57 -16.19
CA ASN A 119 16.50 16.14 -17.58
C ASN A 119 16.73 14.63 -17.76
N ASN A 120 17.73 14.07 -17.08
CA ASN A 120 17.96 12.62 -17.11
C ASN A 120 16.80 11.85 -16.44
N VAL A 121 16.25 12.36 -15.33
CA VAL A 121 15.05 11.77 -14.69
C VAL A 121 13.88 11.70 -15.69
N TYR A 122 13.60 12.79 -16.41
CA TYR A 122 12.55 12.81 -17.43
C TYR A 122 12.85 11.91 -18.64
N LYS A 123 14.11 11.83 -19.07
CA LYS A 123 14.53 10.90 -20.13
C LYS A 123 14.24 9.46 -19.73
N LEU A 124 14.61 9.07 -18.51
CA LEU A 124 14.36 7.74 -17.99
C LEU A 124 12.84 7.49 -17.81
N LYS A 125 12.05 8.50 -17.41
CA LYS A 125 10.57 8.42 -17.35
C LYS A 125 9.98 8.11 -18.73
N SER A 126 10.49 8.75 -19.77
CA SER A 126 10.06 8.49 -21.15
C SER A 126 10.36 7.06 -21.57
N LYS A 127 11.56 6.54 -21.21
CA LYS A 127 11.90 5.13 -21.41
C LYS A 127 10.93 4.20 -20.65
N TYR A 128 10.64 4.50 -19.40
CA TYR A 128 9.66 3.75 -18.60
C TYR A 128 8.27 3.73 -19.25
N LYS A 129 7.79 4.87 -19.77
CA LYS A 129 6.50 4.95 -20.44
C LYS A 129 6.42 4.02 -21.66
N LYS A 130 7.51 3.91 -22.43
CA LYS A 130 7.60 2.97 -23.56
C LYS A 130 7.52 1.50 -23.12
N VAL A 131 8.10 1.14 -21.97
CA VAL A 131 7.98 -0.21 -21.39
C VAL A 131 6.52 -0.53 -21.12
N LEU A 132 5.78 0.40 -20.51
CA LEU A 132 4.36 0.20 -20.23
C LEU A 132 3.50 0.16 -21.50
N GLU A 133 3.83 0.95 -22.51
CA GLU A 133 3.08 0.99 -23.78
C GLU A 133 3.31 -0.25 -24.64
N ALA A 134 4.51 -0.82 -24.64
CA ALA A 134 4.82 -2.08 -25.33
C ALA A 134 3.98 -3.26 -24.80
N GLU A 135 3.41 -3.13 -23.59
CA GLU A 135 2.60 -4.16 -22.95
C GLU A 135 1.09 -3.98 -23.17
N LYS A 136 0.63 -2.91 -23.84
CA LYS A 136 -0.80 -2.71 -24.14
C LYS A 136 -1.35 -3.64 -25.24
N TYR A 137 -0.49 -4.48 -25.83
CA TYR A 137 -0.81 -5.38 -26.95
C TYR A 137 -0.76 -6.88 -26.56
N LEU A 138 -0.67 -7.20 -25.27
CA LEU A 138 -0.88 -8.55 -24.72
C LEU A 138 -2.17 -8.59 -23.90
#